data_AF-A0A3R6YF63-F1
#
_entry.id   AF-A0A3R6YF63-F1
#
_cell.length_a   1.000
_cell.length_b   1.000
_cell.length_c   1.000
_cell.angle_alpha   90.00
_cell.angle_beta   90.00
_cell.angle_gamma   90.00
#
_symmetry.space_group_name_H-M   'P 1'
#
loop_
_entity.id
_entity.type
_entity.pdbx_description
1 polymer ?
#
loop_
_entity_poly.entity_id
_entity_poly.type
_entity_poly.pdbx_seq_one_letter_code
_entity_poly.pdbx_strand_id
1 'polypeptide(L)'
;MAVGHTVQSLARIIRGAKGSFISPKIQVKHYPSMGLGIEAIEPIDSGEVVFVASSEVWREYSAAAARSEARQQAPAFVDRVDSYCGNNQRMADAVLLATHIVMGDASDVYLNSLPPVLDVPMYWSERRLDELRHCEVRDTIINAYVAR
;
A
#
# COMPACT_ATOMS: atom_id res chain seq x y z
N MET A 1 -14.19 -13.02 7.90
CA MET A 1 -13.41 -13.68 8.96
C MET A 1 -11.89 -13.68 8.72
N ALA A 2 -11.37 -13.49 7.50
CA ALA A 2 -9.92 -13.49 7.22
C ALA A 2 -9.15 -12.25 7.75
N VAL A 3 -9.74 -11.06 7.67
CA VAL A 3 -9.08 -9.78 8.03
C VAL A 3 -8.64 -9.73 9.50
N GLY A 4 -9.42 -10.33 10.42
CA GLY A 4 -9.08 -10.35 11.84
C GLY A 4 -7.81 -11.15 12.17
N HIS A 5 -7.56 -12.25 11.44
CA HIS A 5 -6.38 -13.09 11.65
C HIS A 5 -5.08 -12.45 11.14
N THR A 6 -5.13 -11.77 9.99
CA THR A 6 -3.96 -11.08 9.43
C THR A 6 -3.54 -9.90 10.31
N VAL A 7 -4.50 -9.12 10.79
CA VAL A 7 -4.26 -7.97 11.69
C VAL A 7 -3.65 -8.42 13.02
N GLN A 8 -4.16 -9.50 13.62
CA GLN A 8 -3.60 -10.07 14.84
C GLN A 8 -2.17 -10.60 14.62
N SER A 9 -1.90 -11.13 13.43
CA SER A 9 -0.56 -11.61 13.05
C SER A 9 0.44 -10.44 12.92
N LEU A 10 0.05 -9.31 12.31
CA LEU A 10 0.90 -8.10 12.26
C LEU A 10 1.23 -7.57 13.65
N ALA A 11 0.21 -7.41 14.51
CA ALA A 11 0.43 -6.94 15.88
C ALA A 11 1.37 -7.88 16.65
N ARG A 12 1.27 -9.19 16.42
CA ARG A 12 2.17 -10.19 17.03
C ARG A 12 3.61 -10.06 16.50
N ILE A 13 3.79 -9.89 15.19
CA ILE A 13 5.12 -9.69 14.57
C ILE A 13 5.78 -8.45 15.17
N ILE A 14 5.06 -7.33 15.25
CA ILE A 14 5.59 -6.08 15.80
C ILE A 14 5.93 -6.26 17.28
N ARG A 15 5.06 -6.87 18.09
CA ARG A 15 5.36 -7.12 19.51
C ARG A 15 6.56 -8.05 19.73
N GLY A 16 6.83 -8.96 18.79
CA GLY A 16 7.95 -9.89 18.86
C GLY A 16 9.30 -9.30 18.44
N ALA A 17 9.28 -8.21 17.65
CA ALA A 17 10.49 -7.58 17.13
C ALA A 17 11.20 -6.71 18.17
N LYS A 18 12.51 -6.77 18.21
CA LYS A 18 13.30 -6.07 19.23
C LYS A 18 13.25 -4.56 18.98
N GLY A 19 12.90 -3.79 19.99
CA GLY A 19 12.79 -2.33 19.89
C GLY A 19 11.47 -1.83 19.29
N SER A 20 10.51 -2.73 19.03
CA SER A 20 9.15 -2.38 18.67
C SER A 20 8.26 -2.25 19.91
N PHE A 21 7.19 -1.48 19.79
CA PHE A 21 6.23 -1.23 20.85
C PHE A 21 4.83 -0.96 20.27
N ILE A 22 3.81 -1.55 20.89
CA ILE A 22 2.41 -1.22 20.64
C ILE A 22 1.78 -0.95 22.01
N SER A 23 1.30 0.28 22.22
CA SER A 23 0.62 0.65 23.46
C SER A 23 -0.64 -0.19 23.66
N PRO A 24 -0.94 -0.63 24.90
CA PRO A 24 -2.20 -1.30 25.21
C PRO A 24 -3.41 -0.36 25.06
N LYS A 25 -3.20 0.97 25.02
CA LYS A 25 -4.25 1.97 24.86
C LYS A 25 -4.80 2.07 23.43
N ILE A 26 -4.20 1.37 22.48
CA ILE A 26 -4.66 1.36 21.08
C ILE A 26 -5.02 -0.05 20.62
N GLN A 27 -6.00 -0.13 19.73
CA GLN A 27 -6.39 -1.36 19.06
C GLN A 27 -6.63 -1.13 17.58
N VAL A 28 -6.49 -2.18 16.78
CA VAL A 28 -6.93 -2.14 15.38
C VAL A 28 -8.43 -2.40 15.33
N LYS A 29 -9.14 -1.59 14.54
CA LYS A 29 -10.59 -1.68 14.36
C LYS A 29 -10.95 -1.59 12.89
N HIS A 30 -12.02 -2.30 12.51
CA HIS A 30 -12.60 -2.18 11.19
C HIS A 30 -13.77 -1.17 11.23
N TYR A 31 -13.69 -0.15 10.38
CA TYR A 31 -14.70 0.87 10.17
C TYR A 31 -15.42 0.61 8.85
N PRO A 32 -16.76 0.44 8.83
CA PRO A 32 -17.50 0.02 7.64
C PRO A 32 -17.22 0.82 6.35
N SER A 33 -16.99 2.13 6.45
CA SER A 33 -16.76 3.01 5.30
C SER A 33 -15.29 3.37 5.05
N MET A 34 -14.38 3.03 5.97
CA MET A 34 -12.97 3.45 5.92
C MET A 34 -11.99 2.27 5.93
N GLY A 35 -12.46 1.05 6.17
CA GLY A 35 -11.61 -0.13 6.29
C GLY A 35 -10.92 -0.21 7.65
N LEU A 36 -9.68 -0.69 7.68
CA LEU A 36 -8.93 -0.85 8.93
C LEU A 36 -8.33 0.48 9.40
N GLY A 37 -8.45 0.75 10.70
CA GLY A 37 -7.84 1.88 11.38
C GLY A 37 -7.37 1.54 12.78
N ILE A 38 -6.77 2.51 13.45
CA ILE A 38 -6.32 2.40 14.84
C ILE A 38 -7.23 3.27 15.71
N GLU A 39 -7.75 2.69 16.78
CA GLU A 39 -8.61 3.35 17.76
C GLU A 39 -7.92 3.41 19.12
N ALA A 40 -8.02 4.55 19.80
CA ALA A 40 -7.69 4.66 21.21
C ALA A 40 -8.84 4.08 22.05
N ILE A 41 -8.54 3.11 22.91
CA ILE A 41 -9.50 2.52 23.86
C ILE A 41 -9.38 3.11 25.26
N GLU A 42 -8.33 3.89 25.50
CA GLU A 42 -8.06 4.63 26.73
C GLU A 42 -7.54 6.04 26.40
N PRO A 43 -7.63 7.00 27.33
CA PRO A 43 -7.03 8.33 27.15
C PRO A 43 -5.52 8.26 26.93
N ILE A 44 -5.04 8.96 25.91
CA ILE A 44 -3.62 9.06 25.53
C ILE A 44 -3.19 10.51 25.72
N ASP A 45 -2.13 10.72 26.50
CA ASP A 45 -1.62 12.06 26.77
C ASP A 45 -0.83 12.62 25.58
N SER A 46 -0.78 13.94 25.45
CA SER A 46 0.01 14.59 24.40
C SER A 46 1.50 14.25 24.56
N GLY A 47 2.11 13.72 23.49
CA GLY A 47 3.51 13.28 23.49
C GLY A 47 3.72 11.84 23.98
N GLU A 48 2.68 11.13 24.40
CA GLU A 48 2.77 9.71 24.75
C GLU A 48 3.08 8.87 23.49
N VAL A 49 4.11 8.03 23.58
CA VAL A 49 4.46 7.10 22.49
C VAL A 49 3.45 5.96 22.49
N VAL A 50 2.77 5.75 21.37
CA VAL A 50 1.75 4.69 21.23
C VAL A 50 2.16 3.54 20.31
N PHE A 51 3.16 3.78 19.47
CA PHE A 51 3.61 2.83 18.47
C PHE A 51 5.08 3.08 18.11
N VAL A 52 5.88 2.02 18.08
CA VAL A 52 7.25 2.01 17.55
C VAL A 52 7.40 0.76 16.70
N ALA A 53 7.84 0.92 15.46
CA ALA A 53 8.21 -0.18 14.58
C ALA A 53 9.74 -0.20 14.40
N SER A 54 10.38 -1.22 14.97
CA SER A 54 11.82 -1.48 14.78
C SER A 54 12.15 -1.67 13.31
N SER A 55 13.36 -1.26 12.89
CA SER A 55 13.88 -1.50 11.53
C SER A 55 13.78 -2.96 11.08
N GLU A 56 13.79 -3.91 12.03
CA GLU A 56 13.63 -5.34 11.77
C GLU A 56 12.31 -5.73 11.09
N VAL A 57 11.25 -4.92 11.28
CA VAL A 57 9.93 -5.20 10.67
C VAL A 57 9.66 -4.39 9.41
N TRP A 58 10.57 -3.49 9.02
CA TRP A 58 10.43 -2.73 7.79
C TRP A 58 10.77 -3.60 6.60
N ARG A 59 9.84 -3.65 5.64
CA ARG A 59 10.06 -4.23 4.32
C ARG A 59 10.03 -3.11 3.29
N GLU A 60 10.99 -3.14 2.38
CA GLU A 60 11.05 -2.15 1.31
C GLU A 60 10.17 -2.59 0.14
N TYR A 61 9.02 -1.93 -0.02
CA TYR A 61 8.21 -2.02 -1.25
C TYR A 61 8.35 -0.71 -2.01
N SER A 62 9.38 -0.63 -2.84
CA SER A 62 9.64 0.53 -3.70
C SER A 62 9.83 0.08 -5.15
N ALA A 63 9.53 0.95 -6.12
CA ALA A 63 9.79 0.64 -7.52
C ALA A 63 11.28 0.40 -7.80
N ALA A 64 12.16 1.10 -7.07
CA ALA A 64 13.60 0.91 -7.15
C ALA A 64 14.02 -0.49 -6.65
N ALA A 65 13.50 -0.92 -5.49
CA ALA A 65 13.74 -2.25 -4.95
C ALA A 65 13.20 -3.34 -5.90
N ALA A 66 11.94 -3.19 -6.34
CA ALA A 66 11.32 -4.10 -7.30
C ALA A 66 12.12 -4.23 -8.60
N ARG A 67 12.59 -3.11 -9.15
CA ARG A 67 13.43 -3.09 -10.35
C ARG A 67 14.80 -3.73 -10.11
N SER A 68 15.45 -3.43 -8.98
CA SER A 68 16.73 -4.02 -8.60
C SER A 68 16.63 -5.54 -8.50
N GLU A 69 15.61 -6.02 -7.82
CA GLU A 69 15.34 -7.45 -7.66
C GLU A 69 14.98 -8.12 -8.99
N ALA A 70 14.09 -7.51 -9.77
CA ALA A 70 13.72 -8.02 -11.09
C ALA A 70 14.92 -8.08 -12.05
N ARG A 71 15.86 -7.13 -11.97
CA ARG A 71 17.10 -7.18 -12.77
C ARG A 71 17.98 -8.37 -12.39
N GLN A 72 18.00 -8.77 -11.13
CA GLN A 72 18.78 -9.92 -10.67
C GLN A 72 18.11 -11.24 -11.04
N GLN A 73 16.78 -11.33 -10.90
CA GLN A 73 16.04 -12.59 -11.06
C GLN A 73 15.52 -12.81 -12.50
N ALA A 74 15.13 -11.74 -13.19
CA ALA A 74 14.46 -11.78 -14.49
C ALA A 74 14.82 -10.56 -15.38
N PRO A 75 16.09 -10.37 -15.77
CA PRO A 75 16.53 -9.19 -16.52
C PRO A 75 15.76 -8.96 -17.83
N ALA A 76 15.46 -10.03 -18.58
CA ALA A 76 14.68 -9.95 -19.82
C ALA A 76 13.22 -9.52 -19.61
N PHE A 77 12.68 -9.63 -18.39
CA PHE A 77 11.38 -9.02 -18.07
C PHE A 77 11.50 -7.50 -17.94
N VAL A 78 12.53 -7.02 -17.26
CA VAL A 78 12.79 -5.58 -17.10
C VAL A 78 13.00 -4.92 -18.47
N ASP A 79 13.80 -5.52 -19.34
CA ASP A 79 14.03 -5.00 -20.70
C ASP A 79 12.73 -4.92 -21.52
N ARG A 80 11.84 -5.91 -21.37
CA ARG A 80 10.52 -5.90 -22.03
C ARG A 80 9.61 -4.82 -21.48
N VAL A 81 9.59 -4.62 -20.17
CA VAL A 81 8.80 -3.55 -19.54
C VAL A 81 9.31 -2.18 -20.00
N ASP A 82 10.63 -1.97 -19.95
CA ASP A 82 11.24 -0.71 -20.40
C ASP A 82 10.97 -0.47 -21.89
N SER A 83 11.09 -1.50 -22.74
CA SER A 83 10.78 -1.39 -24.17
C SER A 83 9.29 -1.11 -24.44
N TYR A 84 8.38 -1.71 -23.66
CA TYR A 84 6.94 -1.51 -23.81
C TYR A 84 6.51 -0.10 -23.36
N CYS A 85 7.06 0.37 -22.24
CA CYS A 85 6.75 1.69 -21.68
C CYS A 85 7.51 2.84 -22.37
N GLY A 86 8.57 2.54 -23.13
CA GLY A 86 9.37 3.51 -23.84
C GLY A 86 9.94 4.58 -22.90
N ASN A 87 9.61 5.85 -23.18
CA ASN A 87 10.07 6.98 -22.36
C ASN A 87 9.27 7.20 -21.07
N ASN A 88 8.17 6.46 -20.86
CA ASN A 88 7.32 6.60 -19.68
C ASN A 88 7.87 5.78 -18.49
N GLN A 89 8.94 6.29 -17.87
CA GLN A 89 9.59 5.64 -16.73
C GLN A 89 8.65 5.43 -15.54
N ARG A 90 7.70 6.35 -15.31
CA ARG A 90 6.69 6.18 -14.24
C ARG A 90 5.81 4.96 -14.48
N MET A 91 5.43 4.70 -15.73
CA MET A 91 4.66 3.51 -16.09
C MET A 91 5.50 2.24 -15.91
N ALA A 92 6.76 2.26 -16.36
CA ALA A 92 7.67 1.13 -16.20
C ALA A 92 7.85 0.76 -14.72
N ASP A 93 8.10 1.76 -13.88
CA ASP A 93 8.26 1.61 -12.44
C ASP A 93 6.97 1.11 -11.76
N ALA A 94 5.81 1.61 -12.17
CA ALA A 94 4.52 1.12 -11.68
C ALA A 94 4.27 -0.34 -12.04
N VAL A 95 4.60 -0.75 -13.29
CA VAL A 95 4.47 -2.15 -13.73
C VAL A 95 5.40 -3.07 -12.95
N LEU A 96 6.66 -2.66 -12.74
CA LEU A 96 7.63 -3.43 -11.98
C LEU A 96 7.20 -3.59 -10.51
N LEU A 97 6.78 -2.49 -9.87
CA LEU A 97 6.29 -2.52 -8.50
C LEU A 97 5.03 -3.37 -8.36
N ALA A 98 4.05 -3.19 -9.24
CA ALA A 98 2.81 -3.99 -9.23
C ALA A 98 3.11 -5.48 -9.41
N THR A 99 4.01 -5.83 -10.33
CA THR A 99 4.43 -7.22 -10.54
C THR A 99 5.13 -7.77 -9.31
N HIS A 100 6.04 -7.00 -8.69
CA HIS A 100 6.75 -7.41 -7.49
C HIS A 100 5.81 -7.63 -6.30
N ILE A 101 4.76 -6.82 -6.15
CA ILE A 101 3.71 -7.02 -5.14
C ILE A 101 2.89 -8.29 -5.43
N VAL A 102 2.47 -8.49 -6.68
CA VAL A 102 1.63 -9.65 -7.09
C VAL A 102 2.39 -10.96 -7.01
N MET A 103 3.66 -10.96 -7.37
CA MET A 103 4.56 -12.11 -7.30
C MET A 103 5.20 -12.27 -5.91
N GLY A 104 4.91 -11.36 -4.99
CA GLY A 104 5.41 -11.38 -3.63
C GLY A 104 5.01 -12.66 -2.89
N ASP A 105 5.72 -12.96 -1.82
CA ASP A 105 5.48 -14.13 -0.99
C ASP A 105 4.03 -14.15 -0.47
N ALA A 106 3.27 -15.20 -0.77
CA ALA A 106 1.90 -15.35 -0.32
C ALA A 106 1.79 -15.45 1.21
N SER A 107 2.88 -15.76 1.91
CA SER A 107 2.96 -15.74 3.38
C SER A 107 3.24 -14.34 3.96
N ASP A 108 3.42 -13.33 3.11
CA ASP A 108 3.70 -11.96 3.52
C ASP A 108 2.51 -11.32 4.23
N VAL A 109 2.62 -11.18 5.54
CA VAL A 109 1.54 -10.68 6.39
C VAL A 109 1.23 -9.20 6.10
N TYR A 110 2.21 -8.42 5.64
CA TYR A 110 1.99 -7.01 5.29
C TYR A 110 1.20 -6.90 3.98
N LEU A 111 1.64 -7.58 2.91
CA LEU A 111 0.91 -7.56 1.64
C LEU A 111 -0.51 -8.09 1.78
N ASN A 112 -0.69 -9.16 2.57
CA ASN A 112 -2.01 -9.73 2.86
C ASN A 112 -2.91 -8.82 3.73
N SER A 113 -2.36 -7.76 4.32
CA SER A 113 -3.12 -6.77 5.09
C SER A 113 -3.56 -5.56 4.25
N LEU A 114 -3.01 -5.41 3.04
CA LEU A 114 -3.37 -4.32 2.15
C LEU A 114 -4.85 -4.42 1.73
N PRO A 115 -5.53 -3.28 1.50
CA PRO A 115 -6.92 -3.30 1.09
C PRO A 115 -7.06 -4.01 -0.28
N PRO A 116 -8.05 -4.91 -0.43
CA PRO A 116 -8.24 -5.65 -1.68
C PRO A 116 -8.81 -4.78 -2.81
N VAL A 117 -9.41 -3.63 -2.45
CA VAL A 117 -10.01 -2.67 -3.39
C VAL A 117 -9.54 -1.28 -3.01
N LEU A 118 -9.04 -0.54 -4.00
CA LEU A 118 -8.65 0.86 -3.86
C LEU A 118 -9.74 1.74 -4.46
N ASP A 119 -10.29 2.67 -3.67
CA ASP A 119 -11.26 3.66 -4.16
C ASP A 119 -10.56 4.89 -4.76
N VAL A 120 -9.66 4.66 -5.74
CA VAL A 120 -8.99 5.74 -6.46
C VAL A 120 -9.76 6.09 -7.73
N PRO A 121 -9.74 7.37 -8.19
CA PRO A 121 -10.48 7.80 -9.37
C PRO A 121 -10.22 6.98 -10.63
N MET A 122 -9.05 6.32 -10.70
CA MET A 122 -8.67 5.42 -11.78
C MET A 122 -9.67 4.27 -12.03
N TYR A 123 -10.37 3.84 -10.97
CA TYR A 123 -11.33 2.74 -10.99
C TYR A 123 -12.79 3.22 -10.97
N TRP A 124 -13.03 4.54 -11.03
CA TRP A 124 -14.38 5.07 -11.00
C TRP A 124 -15.04 4.93 -12.38
N SER A 125 -16.35 4.73 -12.37
CA SER A 125 -17.14 4.77 -13.60
C SER A 125 -17.18 6.19 -14.16
N GLU A 126 -17.35 6.33 -15.47
CA GLU A 126 -17.55 7.64 -16.12
C GLU A 126 -18.69 8.43 -15.45
N ARG A 127 -19.78 7.74 -15.09
CA ARG A 127 -20.89 8.33 -14.35
C ARG A 127 -20.44 8.99 -13.03
N ARG A 128 -19.59 8.31 -12.24
CA ARG A 128 -19.08 8.83 -10.97
C ARG A 128 -18.11 10.00 -11.19
N LEU A 129 -17.34 9.98 -12.29
CA LEU A 129 -16.50 11.13 -12.69
C LEU A 129 -17.34 12.33 -13.16
N ASP A 130 -18.49 12.09 -13.78
CA ASP A 130 -19.43 13.13 -14.20
C ASP A 130 -20.18 13.80 -13.05
N GLU A 131 -20.23 13.18 -11.88
CA GLU A 131 -20.70 13.82 -10.64
C GLU A 131 -19.76 14.95 -10.19
N LEU A 132 -18.49 14.93 -10.62
CA LEU A 132 -17.51 15.98 -10.35
C LEU A 132 -17.53 17.12 -11.38
N ARG A 133 -18.58 17.22 -12.21
CA ARG A 133 -18.69 18.32 -13.17
C ARG A 133 -18.61 19.67 -12.45
N HIS A 134 -17.83 20.58 -13.02
CA HIS A 134 -17.54 21.91 -12.47
C HIS A 134 -16.66 21.90 -11.21
N CYS A 135 -16.08 20.77 -10.83
CA CYS A 135 -15.04 20.70 -9.80
C CYS A 135 -13.65 20.62 -10.47
N GLU A 136 -12.70 21.44 -10.01
CA GLU A 136 -11.32 21.47 -10.52
C GLU A 136 -10.59 20.11 -10.40
N VAL A 137 -10.99 19.30 -9.41
CA VAL A 137 -10.44 17.96 -9.21
C VAL A 137 -10.73 17.03 -10.40
N ARG A 138 -11.84 17.24 -11.12
CA ARG A 138 -12.19 16.45 -12.31
C ARG A 138 -11.15 16.65 -13.41
N ASP A 139 -10.75 17.90 -13.66
CA ASP A 139 -9.76 18.23 -14.68
C ASP A 139 -8.39 17.66 -14.30
N THR A 140 -8.04 17.68 -13.01
CA THR A 140 -6.83 17.04 -12.48
C THR A 140 -6.85 15.53 -12.75
N ILE A 141 -7.97 14.86 -12.48
CA ILE A 141 -8.12 13.43 -12.74
C ILE A 141 -8.00 13.13 -14.23
N ILE A 142 -8.76 13.83 -15.08
CA ILE A 142 -8.76 13.60 -16.54
C ILE A 142 -7.38 13.86 -17.15
N ASN A 143 -6.71 14.94 -16.77
CA ASN A 143 -5.36 15.24 -17.27
C ASN A 143 -4.36 14.15 -16.85
N ALA A 144 -4.50 13.56 -15.67
CA ALA A 144 -3.68 12.42 -15.24
C ALA A 144 -3.96 11.12 -16.01
N TYR A 145 -5.16 10.96 -16.60
CA TYR A 145 -5.47 9.87 -17.52
C TYR A 145 -4.86 10.09 -18.91
N VAL A 146 -4.91 11.33 -19.41
CA VAL A 146 -4.47 11.69 -20.77
C VAL A 146 -2.94 11.83 -20.87
N ALA A 147 -2.26 12.16 -19.77
CA ALA A 147 -0.79 12.24 -19.72
C ALA A 147 -0.07 10.88 -19.63
N ARG A 148 -0.78 9.77 -19.91
CA ARG A 148 -0.22 8.41 -19.99
C ARG A 148 0.17 8.06 -21.42
#